data_AF-A0A7Y4E2J8-F1
#
_entry.id   AF-A0A7Y4E2J8-F1
#
_cell.length_a   1.000
_cell.length_b   1.000
_cell.length_c   1.000
_cell.angle_alpha   90.00
_cell.angle_beta   90.00
_cell.angle_gamma   90.00
#
_symmetry.space_group_name_H-M   'P 1'
#
loop_
_entity.id
_entity.type
_entity.pdbx_description
1 polymer ?
#
loop_
_entity_poly.entity_id
_entity_poly.type
_entity_poly.pdbx_seq_one_letter_code
_entity_poly.pdbx_strand_id
1 'polypeptide(L)' 'MKKLCPICQTEMVERSNIHVCPRNEIGDCSYDALNFVHEESAYVLNQANTFSDLRSYVVPDSK' A
#
# COMPACT_ATOMS: atom_id res chain seq x y z
N MET A 1 10.93 16.51 -12.69
CA MET A 1 9.76 17.17 -12.07
C MET A 1 9.61 16.60 -10.66
N LYS A 2 9.36 17.43 -9.65
CA LYS A 2 9.14 16.96 -8.27
C LYS A 2 7.73 16.39 -8.15
N LYS A 3 7.58 15.20 -7.55
CA LYS A 3 6.25 14.66 -7.22
C LYS A 3 5.74 15.30 -5.93
N LEU A 4 4.47 15.70 -5.93
CA LEU A 4 3.78 16.28 -4.79
C LEU A 4 2.74 15.29 -4.27
N CYS A 5 2.58 15.23 -2.96
CA CYS A 5 1.59 14.39 -2.31
C CYS A 5 0.18 14.84 -2.75
N PRO A 6 -0.70 13.94 -3.22
CA PRO A 6 -2.05 14.31 -3.68
C PRO A 6 -2.96 14.78 -2.54
N ILE A 7 -2.65 14.41 -1.29
CA ILE A 7 -3.41 14.77 -0.10
C ILE A 7 -2.99 16.14 0.47
N CYS A 8 -1.72 16.30 0.80
CA CYS A 8 -1.22 17.49 1.51
C CYS A 8 -0.33 18.42 0.67
N GLN A 9 -0.15 18.11 -0.63
CA GLN A 9 0.68 18.87 -1.59
C GLN A 9 2.16 19.05 -1.17
N THR A 10 2.61 18.32 -0.15
CA THR A 10 4.01 18.33 0.29
C THR A 10 4.87 17.59 -0.71
N GLU A 11 6.09 18.08 -0.93
CA GLU A 11 7.08 17.40 -1.78
C GLU A 11 7.36 15.99 -1.25
N MET A 12 7.23 15.01 -2.15
CA MET A 12 7.41 13.60 -1.81
C MET A 12 8.88 13.21 -1.84
N VAL A 13 9.24 12.22 -1.02
CA VAL A 13 10.59 11.67 -0.96
C VAL A 13 10.61 10.33 -1.69
N GLU A 14 11.60 10.10 -2.53
CA GLU A 14 11.81 8.80 -3.17
C GLU A 14 12.60 7.87 -2.24
N ARG A 15 12.06 6.69 -1.96
CA ARG A 15 12.76 5.62 -1.22
C ARG A 15 12.49 4.30 -1.92
N SER A 16 13.53 3.52 -2.22
CA SER A 16 13.36 2.19 -2.84
C SER A 16 12.49 2.19 -4.11
N ASN A 17 12.59 3.22 -4.95
CA ASN A 17 11.78 3.45 -6.15
C ASN A 17 10.29 3.73 -5.91
N ILE A 18 9.87 4.01 -4.67
CA ILE A 18 8.51 4.48 -4.35
C ILE A 18 8.55 5.93 -3.84
N HIS A 19 7.49 6.69 -4.13
CA HIS A 19 7.36 8.06 -3.65
C HIS A 19 6.52 8.05 -2.36
N VAL A 20 7.10 8.51 -1.25
CA VAL A 20 6.46 8.54 0.07
C VAL A 20 6.22 9.97 0.54
N CYS A 21 5.11 10.19 1.25
CA CYS A 21 4.83 11.47 1.87
C CYS A 21 5.54 11.55 3.24
N PRO A 22 6.45 12.52 3.47
CA PRO A 22 7.13 12.66 4.75
C PRO A 22 6.16 13.02 5.89
N ARG A 23 5.02 13.63 5.56
CA ARG A 23 3.96 13.91 6.54
C ARG A 23 3.19 12.67 6.99
N ASN A 24 3.26 11.58 6.22
CA ASN A 24 2.70 10.29 6.66
C ASN A 24 3.48 9.71 7.83
N GLU A 25 4.81 9.86 7.84
CA GLU A 25 5.67 9.34 8.93
C GLU A 25 5.38 10.02 10.28
N ILE A 26 4.94 11.29 10.28
CA ILE A 26 4.60 12.05 11.50
C ILE A 26 3.09 12.08 11.81
N GLY A 27 2.24 11.46 10.98
CA GLY A 27 0.79 11.42 11.19
C GLY A 27 0.00 12.66 10.71
N ASP A 28 0.64 13.63 10.07
CA ASP A 28 0.02 14.85 9.53
C ASP A 28 -0.64 14.63 8.15
N CYS A 29 -0.45 13.45 7.56
CA CYS A 29 -1.02 13.07 6.27
C CYS A 29 -1.34 11.57 6.29
N SER A 30 -2.40 11.16 5.61
CA SER A 30 -2.80 9.75 5.48
C SER A 30 -2.40 9.13 4.14
N TYR A 31 -1.31 9.61 3.54
CA TYR A 31 -0.90 9.16 2.20
C TYR A 31 -0.13 7.85 2.32
N ASP A 32 -0.70 6.78 1.79
CA ASP A 32 -0.07 5.47 1.72
C ASP A 32 0.38 5.16 0.30
N ALA A 33 1.71 5.10 0.10
CA ALA A 33 2.32 4.82 -1.19
C ALA A 33 2.03 3.40 -1.69
N LEU A 34 1.85 2.42 -0.80
CA LEU A 34 1.63 1.02 -1.19
C LEU A 34 0.20 0.81 -1.71
N ASN A 35 -0.78 1.46 -1.08
CA ASN A 35 -2.16 1.44 -1.55
C ASN A 35 -2.32 2.21 -2.87
N PHE A 36 -1.58 3.30 -3.08
CA PHE A 36 -1.70 4.12 -4.29
C PHE A 36 -1.04 3.47 -5.52
N VAL A 37 0.06 2.73 -5.35
CA VAL A 37 0.71 1.98 -6.45
C VAL A 37 -0.22 0.90 -7.01
N HIS A 38 -1.13 0.35 -6.21
CA HIS A 38 -2.12 -0.62 -6.67
C HIS A 38 -3.10 -0.05 -7.70
N GLU A 39 -3.41 1.26 -7.69
CA GLU A 39 -4.30 1.85 -8.70
C GLU A 39 -3.60 2.11 -10.03
N GLU A 40 -2.30 2.46 -10.02
CA GLU A 40 -1.51 2.68 -11.24
C GLU A 40 -0.89 1.40 -11.81
N SER A 41 -1.04 0.24 -11.15
CA SER A 41 -0.59 -1.06 -11.66
C SER A 41 -1.73 -2.10 -11.81
N ALA A 42 -2.97 -1.71 -11.50
CA ALA A 42 -4.17 -2.49 -11.78
C ALA A 42 -4.42 -2.75 -13.28
N TYR A 43 -3.70 -2.08 -14.19
CA TYR A 43 -3.70 -2.45 -15.61
C TYR A 43 -2.70 -3.57 -15.98
N VAL A 44 -1.87 -4.06 -15.05
CA VAL A 44 -0.94 -5.18 -15.30
C VAL A 44 -1.19 -6.40 -14.40
N LEU A 45 -1.82 -6.26 -13.23
CA LEU A 45 -2.00 -7.37 -12.28
C LEU A 45 -3.43 -7.90 -12.15
N ASN A 46 -4.19 -7.94 -13.25
CA ASN A 46 -5.51 -8.60 -13.31
C ASN A 46 -5.42 -10.14 -13.43
N GLN A 47 -4.39 -10.77 -12.86
CA GLN A 47 -4.36 -12.23 -12.75
C GLN A 47 -3.42 -12.66 -11.61
N ALA A 48 -3.97 -13.38 -10.64
CA ALA A 48 -3.31 -14.04 -9.50
C ALA A 48 -2.98 -13.16 -8.26
N ASN A 49 -3.97 -12.93 -7.40
CA ASN A 49 -3.97 -13.50 -6.04
C ASN A 49 -5.10 -12.92 -5.18
N THR A 50 -6.29 -13.52 -5.33
CA THR A 50 -7.17 -13.79 -4.21
C THR A 50 -6.45 -14.72 -3.22
N PHE A 51 -5.65 -14.19 -2.29
CA PHE A 51 -5.21 -14.96 -1.12
C PHE A 51 -5.81 -14.32 0.14
N SER A 52 -7.12 -14.48 0.20
CA SER A 52 -7.95 -14.32 1.38
C SER A 52 -7.68 -15.50 2.31
N ASP A 53 -6.51 -15.55 2.95
CA ASP A 53 -6.22 -16.58 3.97
C ASP A 53 -6.53 -16.03 5.35
N LEU A 54 -7.84 -15.85 5.50
CA LEU A 54 -8.64 -16.24 6.65
C LEU A 54 -7.85 -17.08 7.66
N ARG A 55 -7.41 -16.42 8.75
CA ARG A 55 -7.10 -17.06 10.03
C ARG A 55 -8.29 -17.94 10.44
N SER A 56 -8.22 -19.25 10.17
CA SER A 56 -9.10 -20.25 10.76
C SER A 56 -8.24 -21.37 11.31
N TYR A 57 -7.85 -21.24 12.58
CA TYR A 57 -7.32 -22.37 13.36
C TYR A 57 -8.51 -23.11 13.97
N VAL A 58 -9.00 -24.13 13.28
CA VAL A 58 -9.77 -25.20 13.91
C VAL A 58 -8.97 -26.49 13.75
N VAL A 59 -8.38 -26.93 14.85
CA VAL A 59 -7.68 -28.21 14.97
C VAL A 59 -8.75 -29.31 15.04
N PRO A 60 -8.76 -30.32 14.16
CA PRO A 60 -9.63 -31.46 14.33
C PRO A 60 -9.06 -32.38 15.44
N ASP A 61 -9.82 -32.51 16.53
CA ASP A 61 -9.62 -33.49 17.59
C ASP A 61 -9.81 -34.90 17.01
N SER A 62 -8.76 -35.72 17.07
CA SER A 62 -8.80 -37.13 16.64
C SER A 62 -9.16 -37.99 17.85
N LYS A 63 -10.30 -38.68 17.78
CA LYS A 63 -10.66 -39.76 18.70
C LYS A 63 -11.09 -41.01 17.94
#